data_AF-A0A7J8WZS8-F1
#
_entry.id   AF-A0A7J8WZS8-F1
#
_cell.length_a   1.000
_cell.length_b   1.000
_cell.length_c   1.000
_cell.angle_alpha   90.00
_cell.angle_beta   90.00
_cell.angle_gamma   90.00
#
_symmetry.space_group_name_H-M   'P 1'
#
loop_
_entity.id
_entity.type
_entity.pdbx_description
1 polymer ?
#
loop_
_entity_poly.entity_id
_entity_poly.type
_entity_poly.pdbx_seq_one_letter_code
_entity_poly.pdbx_strand_id
1 'polypeptide(L)'
;EEDGAKVVRVENVNNPYKGQQRFKLTLNKLSAWRLVDFDGVVMLDADNLFLHKTDELFQCGQFCAVFINPCIFHTGLFVLQPSLEVFKDMIHQLETGKANPDGADQGFTGAYFPDLLDQPKFYPHLNGTTLDGHYRLPMGYHMDASYYYLKLGWRVPCGPNSVITFPGAPWLKPWYAAEMPIVMIPSVIFLGIIMMTRLARPSISKLCYRNTDKSSSLMQTGLKFIAIWSIIAAYIVPFAIIPRTIHSLVGWTLYFLGSVTLSSVAINSVLLPVVPILVPLIGVLGSLLVMACPWYPYGVTRALTVFGYAFCYALIAWGSMVKVTARLQVSLEKRTNFPKIG
;
A
#
# COMPACT_ATOMS: atom_id res chain seq x y z
N GLU A 1 -13.24 21.08 -2.32
CA GLU A 1 -14.00 21.81 -1.28
C GLU A 1 -15.35 21.16 -0.95
N GLU A 2 -15.83 20.14 -1.68
CA GLU A 2 -17.15 19.51 -1.43
C GLU A 2 -17.31 18.87 -0.04
N ASP A 3 -16.23 18.42 0.61
CA ASP A 3 -16.29 17.77 1.94
C ASP A 3 -16.06 18.72 3.13
N GLY A 4 -16.06 20.04 2.92
CA GLY A 4 -15.73 21.01 3.97
C GLY A 4 -14.25 20.99 4.40
N ALA A 5 -13.39 20.29 3.66
CA ALA A 5 -11.95 20.21 3.91
C ALA A 5 -11.16 21.28 3.15
N LYS A 6 -10.26 21.98 3.86
CA LYS A 6 -9.29 22.94 3.29
C LYS A 6 -7.90 22.30 3.23
N VAL A 7 -7.34 22.17 2.03
CA VAL A 7 -5.97 21.66 1.84
C VAL A 7 -4.99 22.81 1.97
N VAL A 8 -4.15 22.79 3.01
CA VAL A 8 -3.09 23.78 3.23
C VAL A 8 -1.74 23.14 2.93
N ARG A 9 -0.99 23.72 2.00
CA ARG A 9 0.40 23.31 1.76
C ARG A 9 1.29 23.98 2.79
N VAL A 10 2.10 23.18 3.49
CA VAL A 10 3.08 23.65 4.46
C VAL A 10 4.48 23.52 3.89
N GLU A 11 5.35 24.45 4.24
CA GLU A 11 6.78 24.37 3.93
C GLU A 11 7.44 23.31 4.80
N ASN A 12 8.43 22.61 4.25
CA ASN A 12 9.12 21.56 4.99
C ASN A 12 10.02 22.16 6.07
N VAL A 13 9.81 21.74 7.31
CA VAL A 13 10.71 22.01 8.42
C VAL A 13 11.93 21.10 8.28
N ASN A 14 13.13 21.67 8.29
CA ASN A 14 14.36 20.89 8.25
C ASN A 14 14.50 20.09 9.56
N ASN A 15 14.65 18.77 9.46
CA ASN A 15 14.90 17.93 10.62
C ASN A 15 16.42 17.84 10.88
N PRO A 16 16.96 18.47 11.95
CA PRO A 16 18.40 18.49 12.23
C PRO A 16 18.89 17.16 12.85
N TYR A 17 17.99 16.29 13.31
CA TYR A 17 18.34 15.04 13.99
C TYR A 17 18.75 13.98 12.96
N LYS A 18 20.06 13.66 12.94
CA LYS A 18 20.64 12.70 12.00
C LYS A 18 20.23 11.25 12.34
N GLY A 19 20.16 10.40 11.31
CA GLY A 19 20.11 8.95 11.47
C GLY A 19 18.77 8.27 11.19
N GLN A 20 17.69 9.00 10.89
CA GLN A 20 16.38 8.39 10.59
C GLN A 20 15.69 9.03 9.38
N GLN A 21 16.01 8.54 8.17
CA GLN A 21 15.40 8.99 6.91
C GLN A 21 13.86 8.95 6.93
N ARG A 22 13.30 8.00 7.69
CA ARG A 22 11.84 7.84 7.87
C ARG A 22 11.16 9.03 8.55
N PHE A 23 11.91 9.82 9.34
CA PHE A 23 11.40 10.95 10.12
C PHE A 23 11.72 12.32 9.52
N LYS A 24 12.14 12.35 8.24
CA LYS A 24 12.53 13.59 7.58
C LYS A 24 11.44 14.68 7.62
N LEU A 25 10.17 14.29 7.58
CA LEU A 25 9.04 15.22 7.45
C LEU A 25 8.13 15.27 8.68
N THR A 26 8.45 14.55 9.75
CA THR A 26 7.57 14.47 10.93
C THR A 26 7.42 15.82 11.63
N LEU A 27 8.48 16.63 11.65
CA LEU A 27 8.46 17.98 12.24
C LEU A 27 7.57 18.98 11.49
N ASN A 28 7.07 18.66 10.29
CA ASN A 28 6.08 19.50 9.62
C ASN A 28 4.80 19.67 10.45
N LYS A 29 4.52 18.71 11.36
CA LYS A 29 3.39 18.75 12.30
C LYS A 29 3.39 19.99 13.18
N LEU A 30 4.56 20.57 13.47
CA LEU A 30 4.69 21.83 14.23
C LEU A 30 4.00 23.01 13.54
N SER A 31 3.79 22.94 12.22
CA SER A 31 3.06 23.97 11.47
C SER A 31 1.61 24.13 11.94
N ALA A 32 1.07 23.19 12.71
CA ALA A 32 -0.26 23.30 13.30
C ALA A 32 -0.41 24.56 14.19
N TRP A 33 0.67 24.98 14.87
CA TRP A 33 0.65 26.21 15.67
C TRP A 33 0.57 27.50 14.83
N ARG A 34 0.79 27.44 13.51
CA ARG A 34 0.64 28.59 12.61
C ARG A 34 -0.81 28.84 12.21
N LEU A 35 -1.74 27.94 12.56
CA LEU A 35 -3.16 28.03 12.20
C LEU A 35 -3.91 29.07 13.06
N VAL A 36 -3.36 30.29 13.16
CA VAL A 36 -3.86 31.39 14.00
C VAL A 36 -5.22 31.96 13.57
N ASP A 37 -5.75 31.48 12.44
CA ASP A 37 -7.13 31.74 12.02
C ASP A 37 -8.17 30.94 12.84
N PHE A 38 -7.72 30.04 13.73
CA PHE A 38 -8.57 29.21 14.58
C PHE A 38 -8.27 29.44 16.06
N ASP A 39 -9.31 29.46 16.89
CA ASP A 39 -9.17 29.61 18.35
C ASP A 39 -8.58 28.35 19.02
N GLY A 40 -8.87 27.17 18.46
CA GLY A 40 -8.39 25.89 18.95
C GLY A 40 -8.34 24.85 17.84
N VAL A 41 -7.33 23.99 17.87
CA VAL A 41 -7.10 22.95 16.85
C VAL A 41 -6.96 21.59 17.55
N VAL A 42 -7.76 20.62 17.11
CA VAL A 42 -7.55 19.20 17.44
C VAL A 42 -6.75 18.58 16.30
N MET A 43 -5.48 18.28 16.55
CA MET A 43 -4.63 17.54 15.64
C MET A 43 -4.90 16.05 15.76
N LEU A 44 -5.07 15.38 14.61
CA LEU A 44 -5.27 13.94 14.52
C LEU A 44 -4.35 13.37 13.43
N ASP A 45 -3.54 12.36 13.77
CA ASP A 45 -2.75 11.66 12.77
C ASP A 45 -3.65 10.83 11.85
N ALA A 46 -3.25 10.70 10.58
CA ALA A 46 -4.03 10.05 9.52
C ALA A 46 -4.31 8.55 9.77
N ASP A 47 -3.68 7.94 10.76
CA ASP A 47 -3.89 6.57 11.22
C ASP A 47 -4.73 6.49 12.50
N ASN A 48 -5.56 7.50 12.77
CA ASN A 48 -6.53 7.51 13.87
C ASN A 48 -7.96 7.64 13.33
N LEU A 49 -8.92 7.16 14.11
CA LEU A 49 -10.34 7.19 13.77
C LEU A 49 -11.18 7.61 14.98
N PHE A 50 -11.96 8.67 14.83
CA PHE A 50 -13.03 9.03 15.78
C PHE A 50 -14.21 8.06 15.64
N LEU A 51 -14.66 7.49 16.75
CA LEU A 51 -15.85 6.62 16.84
C LEU A 51 -17.13 7.40 17.14
N HIS A 52 -16.98 8.53 17.82
CA HIS A 52 -18.06 9.39 18.27
C HIS A 52 -17.65 10.84 18.08
N LYS A 53 -18.64 11.74 18.15
CA LYS A 53 -18.41 13.18 18.19
C LYS A 53 -17.61 13.55 19.45
N THR A 54 -16.54 14.33 19.31
CA THR A 54 -15.63 14.71 20.40
C THR A 54 -15.42 16.23 20.50
N ASP A 55 -16.48 17.02 20.35
CA ASP A 55 -16.41 18.49 20.39
C ASP A 55 -15.90 19.01 21.75
N GLU A 56 -16.06 18.22 22.81
CA GLU A 56 -15.56 18.56 24.13
C GLU A 56 -14.04 18.75 24.16
N LEU A 57 -13.29 18.17 23.22
CA LEU A 57 -11.84 18.40 23.10
C LEU A 57 -11.49 19.87 22.86
N PHE A 58 -12.38 20.65 22.22
CA PHE A 58 -12.16 22.09 22.01
C PHE A 58 -12.30 22.92 23.30
N GLN A 59 -12.77 22.32 24.40
CA GLN A 59 -12.73 22.95 25.72
C GLN A 59 -11.37 22.76 26.41
N CYS A 60 -10.48 21.96 25.83
CA CYS A 60 -9.12 21.83 26.34
C CYS A 60 -8.34 23.12 26.08
N GLY A 61 -7.49 23.51 27.02
CA GLY A 61 -6.78 24.80 26.96
C GLY A 61 -5.66 24.85 25.92
N GLN A 62 -4.50 25.33 26.34
CA GLN A 62 -3.40 25.70 25.44
C GLN A 62 -2.70 24.51 24.77
N PHE A 63 -2.54 23.39 25.49
CA PHE A 63 -1.99 22.16 24.93
C PHE A 63 -2.45 20.95 25.75
N CYS A 64 -2.99 19.95 25.07
CA CYS A 64 -3.46 18.74 25.71
C CYS A 64 -3.14 17.51 24.88
N ALA A 65 -2.57 16.47 25.48
CA ALA A 65 -2.22 15.25 24.78
C ALA A 65 -2.55 14.01 25.61
N VAL A 66 -2.72 12.88 24.92
CA VAL A 66 -2.99 11.58 25.55
C VAL A 66 -1.66 10.88 25.86
N PHE A 67 -1.59 10.16 26.98
CA PHE A 67 -0.38 9.43 27.38
C PHE A 67 -0.39 7.98 26.91
N ILE A 68 0.63 7.53 26.14
CA ILE A 68 0.77 6.11 25.76
C ILE A 68 1.27 5.24 26.92
N ASN A 69 2.03 5.85 27.81
CA ASN A 69 2.54 5.27 29.03
C ASN A 69 2.66 6.39 30.07
N PRO A 70 2.93 6.10 31.35
CA PRO A 70 2.97 7.12 32.40
C PRO A 70 3.96 8.27 32.17
N CYS A 71 4.95 8.17 31.28
CA CYS A 71 5.99 9.17 31.09
C CYS A 71 5.93 9.88 29.73
N ILE A 72 5.33 9.27 28.71
CA ILE A 72 5.39 9.71 27.32
C ILE A 72 3.98 9.93 26.80
N PHE A 73 3.73 11.12 26.27
CA PHE A 73 2.51 11.40 25.52
C PHE A 73 2.62 11.06 24.05
N HIS A 74 1.49 10.70 23.46
CA HIS A 74 1.32 10.41 22.06
C HIS A 74 1.02 11.68 21.29
N THR A 75 1.69 11.90 20.17
CA THR A 75 1.33 13.01 19.27
C THR A 75 0.25 12.65 18.26
N GLY A 76 -0.26 11.42 18.23
CA GLY A 76 -1.32 11.03 17.29
C GLY A 76 -2.66 11.70 17.52
N LEU A 77 -2.92 12.19 18.74
CA LEU A 77 -4.00 13.12 19.03
C LEU A 77 -3.54 14.12 20.08
N PHE A 78 -3.66 15.41 19.76
CA PHE A 78 -3.50 16.48 20.74
C PHE A 78 -4.36 17.69 20.38
N VAL A 79 -4.69 18.48 21.40
CA VAL A 79 -5.33 19.78 21.27
C VAL A 79 -4.26 20.85 21.45
N LEU A 80 -4.35 21.93 20.68
CA LEU A 80 -3.49 23.09 20.83
C LEU A 80 -4.28 24.38 20.62
N GLN A 81 -3.84 25.44 21.30
CA GLN A 81 -4.16 26.81 20.94
C GLN A 81 -3.10 27.34 19.96
N PRO A 82 -3.49 27.72 18.72
CA PRO A 82 -2.51 28.21 17.75
C PRO A 82 -1.82 29.49 18.22
N SER A 83 -0.51 29.55 18.06
CA SER A 83 0.30 30.71 18.43
C SER A 83 1.55 30.78 17.57
N LEU A 84 1.71 31.88 16.86
CA LEU A 84 2.90 32.13 16.05
C LEU A 84 4.15 32.33 16.91
N GLU A 85 3.98 32.78 18.16
CA GLU A 85 5.07 32.92 19.13
C GLU A 85 5.60 31.54 19.54
N VAL A 86 4.70 30.63 19.95
CA VAL A 86 5.05 29.24 20.29
C VAL A 86 5.67 28.52 19.09
N PHE A 87 5.13 28.72 17.88
CA PHE A 87 5.72 28.16 16.67
C PHE A 87 7.16 28.65 16.43
N LYS A 88 7.39 29.97 16.49
CA LYS A 88 8.72 30.55 16.28
C LYS A 88 9.71 30.07 17.34
N ASP A 89 9.28 29.96 18.58
CA ASP A 89 10.11 29.45 19.67
C ASP A 89 10.44 27.96 19.47
N MET A 90 9.49 27.12 19.05
CA MET A 90 9.76 25.73 18.69
C MET A 90 10.81 25.60 17.56
N ILE A 91 10.69 26.42 16.50
CA ILE A 91 11.69 26.44 15.41
C ILE A 91 13.06 26.90 15.94
N HIS A 92 13.10 27.93 16.78
CA HIS A 92 14.34 28.40 17.40
C HIS A 92 15.00 27.32 18.28
N GLN A 93 14.22 26.59 19.07
CA GLN A 93 14.72 25.48 19.89
C GLN A 93 15.23 24.30 19.05
N LEU A 94 14.63 24.03 17.89
CA LEU A 94 15.16 23.06 16.93
C LEU A 94 16.52 23.49 16.38
N GLU A 95 16.65 24.76 15.96
CA GLU A 95 17.88 25.32 15.38
C GLU A 95 19.03 25.39 16.39
N THR A 96 18.71 25.65 17.65
CA THR A 96 19.68 25.70 18.76
C THR A 96 20.03 24.32 19.33
N GLY A 97 19.47 23.25 18.77
CA GLY A 97 19.88 21.87 19.07
C GLY A 97 19.24 21.28 20.33
N LYS A 98 17.99 21.65 20.65
CA LYS A 98 17.22 21.00 21.72
C LYS A 98 17.27 19.48 21.58
N ALA A 99 17.47 18.78 22.69
CA ALA A 99 17.51 17.32 22.70
C ALA A 99 16.16 16.74 22.23
N ASN A 100 16.21 15.75 21.35
CA ASN A 100 15.05 15.02 20.86
C ASN A 100 15.37 13.51 20.87
N PRO A 101 14.83 12.74 21.84
CA PRO A 101 15.18 11.34 22.02
C PRO A 101 14.85 10.42 20.84
N ASP A 102 13.78 10.70 20.09
CA ASP A 102 13.34 9.85 18.96
C ASP A 102 13.67 10.45 17.58
N GLY A 103 14.08 11.72 17.52
CA GLY A 103 14.37 12.45 16.29
C GLY A 103 13.12 12.78 15.46
N ALA A 104 11.93 12.69 16.05
CA ALA A 104 10.62 12.91 15.43
C ALA A 104 9.80 13.97 16.19
N ASP A 105 8.53 14.12 15.82
CA ASP A 105 7.60 15.08 16.43
C ASP A 105 7.27 14.74 17.89
N GLN A 106 7.13 13.45 18.22
CA GLN A 106 6.78 13.02 19.59
C GLN A 106 7.89 13.34 20.59
N GLY A 107 9.14 12.98 20.30
CA GLY A 107 10.26 13.31 21.18
C GLY A 107 10.53 14.80 21.27
N PHE A 108 10.37 15.56 20.18
CA PHE A 108 10.54 17.01 20.22
C PHE A 108 9.47 17.70 21.06
N THR A 109 8.18 17.43 20.78
CA THR A 109 7.08 18.03 21.54
C THR A 109 7.11 17.59 23.00
N GLY A 110 7.49 16.34 23.28
CA GLY A 110 7.74 15.85 24.64
C GLY A 110 8.79 16.66 25.40
N ALA A 111 9.91 16.98 24.74
CA ALA A 111 10.94 17.82 25.32
C ALA A 111 10.51 19.31 25.44
N TYR A 112 9.61 19.78 24.57
CA TYR A 112 9.12 21.15 24.56
C TYR A 112 8.08 21.42 25.65
N PHE A 113 7.20 20.45 25.92
CA PHE A 113 6.18 20.50 26.98
C PHE A 113 6.47 19.47 28.09
N PRO A 114 7.60 19.56 28.82
CA PRO A 114 7.99 18.56 29.81
C PRO A 114 7.01 18.48 30.98
N ASP A 115 6.43 19.62 31.36
CA ASP A 115 5.54 19.75 32.51
C ASP A 115 4.16 19.13 32.28
N LEU A 116 3.85 18.70 31.04
CA LEU A 116 2.55 18.09 30.71
C LEU A 116 2.27 16.84 31.56
N LEU A 117 3.33 16.11 31.95
CA LEU A 117 3.24 14.94 32.80
C LEU A 117 2.58 15.24 34.16
N ASP A 118 2.90 16.39 34.73
CA ASP A 118 2.46 16.82 36.06
C ASP A 118 1.12 17.57 36.03
N GLN A 119 0.58 17.81 34.83
CA GLN A 119 -0.69 18.52 34.68
C GLN A 119 -1.91 17.69 35.13
N PRO A 120 -3.01 18.34 35.51
CA PRO A 120 -4.26 17.66 35.80
C PRO A 120 -4.81 16.93 34.56
N LYS A 121 -5.65 15.92 34.81
CA LYS A 121 -6.41 15.28 33.74
C LYS A 121 -7.53 16.21 33.26
N PHE A 122 -7.74 16.25 31.95
CA PHE A 122 -8.84 16.97 31.33
C PHE A 122 -10.18 16.32 31.66
N TYR A 123 -11.13 17.15 32.10
CA TYR A 123 -12.53 16.80 32.25
C TYR A 123 -13.38 17.93 31.65
N PRO A 124 -14.30 17.63 30.72
CA PRO A 124 -15.07 18.66 30.06
C PRO A 124 -16.08 19.30 31.01
N HIS A 125 -16.27 20.61 30.86
CA HIS A 125 -17.24 21.35 31.66
C HIS A 125 -18.63 21.27 31.02
N LEU A 126 -19.65 21.03 31.85
CA LEU A 126 -21.06 21.01 31.40
C LEU A 126 -21.50 22.33 30.74
N ASN A 127 -20.85 23.43 31.11
CA ASN A 127 -21.17 24.77 30.63
C ASN A 127 -20.45 25.13 29.31
N GLY A 128 -19.61 24.24 28.77
CA GLY A 128 -18.91 24.45 27.50
C GLY A 128 -17.75 25.45 27.54
N THR A 129 -17.33 25.89 28.72
CA THR A 129 -16.22 26.84 28.88
C THR A 129 -14.88 26.20 28.58
N THR A 130 -14.07 26.86 27.75
CA THR A 130 -12.68 26.47 27.51
C THR A 130 -11.84 26.69 28.77
N LEU A 131 -10.99 25.71 29.07
CA LEU A 131 -10.04 25.75 30.17
C LEU A 131 -8.80 26.57 29.82
N ASP A 132 -8.11 27.07 30.85
CA ASP A 132 -6.82 27.73 30.68
C ASP A 132 -5.67 26.83 31.16
N GLY A 133 -4.56 26.83 30.42
CA GLY A 133 -3.39 26.00 30.68
C GLY A 133 -3.39 24.64 29.97
N HIS A 134 -2.57 23.72 30.49
CA HIS A 134 -2.27 22.44 29.86
C HIS A 134 -2.91 21.27 30.61
N TYR A 135 -3.35 20.23 29.88
CA TYR A 135 -4.05 19.10 30.50
C TYR A 135 -3.71 17.76 29.87
N ARG A 136 -3.74 16.71 30.69
CA ARG A 136 -3.60 15.33 30.20
C ARG A 136 -4.94 14.78 29.75
N LEU A 137 -5.02 14.35 28.51
CA LEU A 137 -6.23 13.71 27.99
C LEU A 137 -6.36 12.27 28.55
N PRO A 138 -7.58 11.82 28.90
CA PRO A 138 -7.86 10.43 29.23
C PRO A 138 -7.46 9.46 28.12
N MET A 139 -7.02 8.25 28.51
CA MET A 139 -6.60 7.18 27.56
C MET A 139 -7.69 6.81 26.54
N GLY A 140 -8.97 7.03 26.85
CA GLY A 140 -10.08 6.79 25.92
C GLY A 140 -10.05 7.65 24.65
N TYR A 141 -9.22 8.70 24.59
CA TYR A 141 -8.93 9.46 23.36
C TYR A 141 -7.71 8.92 22.58
N HIS A 142 -7.12 7.82 23.03
CA HIS A 142 -6.07 7.08 22.33
C HIS A 142 -6.19 5.59 22.66
N MET A 143 -7.04 4.88 21.93
CA MET A 143 -7.15 3.43 22.04
C MET A 143 -6.28 2.76 20.98
N ASP A 144 -5.12 2.26 21.37
CA ASP A 144 -4.27 1.46 20.49
C ASP A 144 -5.06 0.24 19.95
N ALA A 145 -5.04 0.07 18.64
CA ALA A 145 -5.72 -1.01 17.93
C ALA A 145 -5.39 -2.41 18.47
N SER A 146 -4.19 -2.60 19.04
CA SER A 146 -3.77 -3.85 19.66
C SER A 146 -4.60 -4.23 20.89
N TYR A 147 -5.18 -3.27 21.63
CA TYR A 147 -6.04 -3.55 22.78
C TYR A 147 -7.28 -4.36 22.41
N TYR A 148 -7.80 -4.19 21.20
CA TYR A 148 -8.91 -4.99 20.72
C TYR A 148 -8.59 -6.48 20.74
N TYR A 149 -7.39 -6.88 20.31
CA TYR A 149 -7.01 -8.29 20.30
C TYR A 149 -6.79 -8.87 21.69
N LEU A 150 -6.44 -8.03 22.67
CA LEU A 150 -6.26 -8.44 24.07
C LEU A 150 -7.58 -8.58 24.82
N LYS A 151 -8.61 -7.80 24.46
CA LYS A 151 -9.89 -7.72 25.19
C LYS A 151 -11.11 -8.16 24.38
N LEU A 152 -10.93 -8.44 23.09
CA LEU A 152 -11.99 -8.68 22.10
C LEU A 152 -13.06 -7.58 22.10
N GLY A 153 -12.64 -6.33 22.32
CA GLY A 153 -13.54 -5.18 22.40
C GLY A 153 -12.81 -3.84 22.42
N TRP A 154 -13.46 -2.82 21.84
CA TRP A 154 -12.99 -1.43 21.77
C TRP A 154 -13.32 -0.68 23.06
N ARG A 155 -12.76 -1.14 24.19
CA ARG A 155 -13.03 -0.54 25.50
C ARG A 155 -11.78 -0.54 26.37
N VAL A 156 -11.36 0.65 26.77
CA VAL A 156 -10.39 0.89 27.83
C VAL A 156 -11.11 1.38 29.10
N PRO A 157 -10.59 1.08 30.29
CA PRO A 157 -11.25 1.43 31.56
C PRO A 157 -11.20 2.93 31.90
N CYS A 158 -10.50 3.74 31.10
CA CYS A 158 -10.16 5.12 31.43
C CYS A 158 -10.56 6.10 30.31
N GLY A 159 -11.75 6.70 30.41
CA GLY A 159 -12.18 7.77 29.49
C GLY A 159 -13.31 7.39 28.54
N PRO A 160 -13.59 8.20 27.50
CA PRO A 160 -14.82 8.10 26.71
C PRO A 160 -14.82 7.00 25.63
N ASN A 161 -13.66 6.39 25.34
CA ASN A 161 -13.50 5.40 24.25
C ASN A 161 -13.87 5.96 22.87
N SER A 162 -13.34 7.14 22.53
CA SER A 162 -13.77 7.90 21.34
C SER A 162 -12.82 7.79 20.16
N VAL A 163 -11.57 7.36 20.34
CA VAL A 163 -10.56 7.40 19.28
C VAL A 163 -9.77 6.11 19.24
N ILE A 164 -9.71 5.47 18.08
CA ILE A 164 -8.83 4.34 17.82
C ILE A 164 -7.58 4.84 17.10
N THR A 165 -6.42 4.36 17.52
CA THR A 165 -5.12 4.64 16.91
C THR A 165 -4.55 3.35 16.33
N PHE A 166 -4.04 3.39 15.11
CA PHE A 166 -3.43 2.24 14.45
C PHE A 166 -1.91 2.40 14.36
N PRO A 167 -1.13 2.34 15.48
CA PRO A 167 0.30 2.70 15.48
C PRO A 167 1.20 1.66 14.81
N GLY A 168 0.64 0.51 14.40
CA GLY A 168 1.38 -0.60 13.80
C GLY A 168 2.15 -0.24 12.53
N ALA A 169 2.96 -1.19 12.07
CA ALA A 169 3.73 -1.07 10.84
C ALA A 169 2.82 -0.72 9.63
N PRO A 170 3.36 -0.09 8.57
CA PRO A 170 2.56 0.34 7.43
C PRO A 170 1.61 -0.74 6.88
N TRP A 171 2.04 -1.99 6.76
CA TRP A 171 1.20 -3.08 6.26
C TRP A 171 0.06 -3.54 7.19
N LEU A 172 0.06 -3.12 8.47
CA LEU A 172 -1.02 -3.35 9.43
C LEU A 172 -2.01 -2.20 9.49
N LYS A 173 -1.76 -1.09 8.78
CA LYS A 173 -2.70 0.03 8.72
C LYS A 173 -4.00 -0.42 8.03
N PRO A 174 -5.17 0.12 8.42
CA PRO A 174 -6.47 -0.36 7.93
C PRO A 174 -6.58 -0.44 6.41
N TRP A 175 -6.04 0.55 5.70
CA TRP A 175 -6.06 0.64 4.23
C TRP A 175 -5.20 -0.43 3.52
N TYR A 176 -4.32 -1.13 4.23
CA TYR A 176 -3.58 -2.28 3.69
C TYR A 176 -4.10 -3.61 4.27
N ALA A 177 -4.47 -3.64 5.55
CA ALA A 177 -4.93 -4.85 6.23
C ALA A 177 -6.23 -5.42 5.62
N ALA A 178 -7.19 -4.55 5.26
CA ALA A 178 -8.45 -4.96 4.64
C ALA A 178 -8.24 -5.71 3.31
N GLU A 179 -7.14 -5.43 2.61
CA GLU A 179 -6.82 -5.97 1.30
C GLU A 179 -6.01 -7.29 1.38
N MET A 180 -5.47 -7.64 2.55
CA MET A 180 -4.60 -8.81 2.72
C MET A 180 -5.25 -10.15 2.33
N PRO A 181 -6.52 -10.44 2.67
CA PRO A 181 -7.18 -11.66 2.20
C PRO A 181 -7.22 -11.77 0.68
N ILE A 182 -7.43 -10.64 -0.02
CA ILE A 182 -7.48 -10.57 -1.48
C ILE A 182 -6.10 -10.79 -2.09
N VAL A 183 -5.02 -10.55 -1.35
CA VAL A 183 -3.65 -10.90 -1.76
C VAL A 183 -3.32 -12.36 -1.46
N MET A 184 -3.65 -12.84 -0.26
CA MET A 184 -3.26 -14.17 0.21
C MET A 184 -3.99 -15.30 -0.51
N ILE A 185 -5.31 -15.18 -0.73
CA ILE A 185 -6.11 -16.24 -1.36
C ILE A 185 -5.63 -16.54 -2.78
N PRO A 186 -5.50 -15.56 -3.70
CA PRO A 186 -4.97 -15.83 -5.05
C PRO A 186 -3.52 -16.29 -5.02
N SER A 187 -2.68 -15.80 -4.10
CA SER A 187 -1.29 -16.25 -3.97
C SER A 187 -1.20 -17.76 -3.68
N VAL A 188 -1.99 -18.25 -2.73
CA VAL A 188 -2.05 -19.69 -2.41
C VAL A 188 -2.58 -20.50 -3.58
N ILE A 189 -3.65 -20.04 -4.24
CA ILE A 189 -4.21 -20.69 -5.42
C ILE A 189 -3.16 -20.78 -6.54
N PHE A 190 -2.47 -19.69 -6.84
CA PHE A 190 -1.46 -19.64 -7.89
C PHE A 190 -0.28 -20.57 -7.61
N LEU A 191 0.24 -20.56 -6.38
CA LEU A 191 1.29 -21.49 -5.96
C LEU A 191 0.85 -22.96 -6.05
N GLY A 192 -0.40 -23.25 -5.66
CA GLY A 192 -1.02 -24.56 -5.81
C GLY A 192 -1.09 -25.02 -7.27
N ILE A 193 -1.53 -24.14 -8.18
CA ILE A 193 -1.57 -24.44 -9.63
C ILE A 193 -0.17 -24.67 -10.19
N ILE A 194 0.84 -23.88 -9.80
CA ILE A 194 2.24 -24.10 -10.21
C ILE A 194 2.71 -25.49 -9.75
N MET A 195 2.45 -25.87 -8.50
CA MET A 195 2.83 -27.17 -7.97
C MET A 195 2.14 -28.31 -8.74
N MET A 196 0.81 -28.20 -8.94
CA MET A 196 0.03 -29.21 -9.66
C MET A 196 0.45 -29.32 -11.13
N THR A 197 0.70 -28.21 -11.83
CA THR A 197 1.16 -28.24 -13.24
C THR A 197 2.54 -28.88 -13.38
N ARG A 198 3.44 -28.70 -12.40
CA ARG A 198 4.74 -29.38 -12.39
C ARG A 198 4.60 -30.88 -12.17
N LEU A 199 3.72 -31.31 -11.26
CA LEU A 199 3.49 -32.73 -10.95
C LEU A 199 2.70 -33.46 -12.04
N ALA A 200 1.70 -32.81 -12.64
CA ALA A 200 0.81 -33.40 -13.64
C ALA A 200 1.33 -33.32 -15.09
N ARG A 201 2.51 -32.71 -15.30
CA ARG A 201 3.17 -32.55 -16.61
C ARG A 201 3.19 -33.83 -17.49
N PRO A 202 3.50 -35.04 -16.96
CA PRO A 202 3.49 -36.25 -17.77
C PRO A 202 2.09 -36.83 -18.07
N SER A 203 1.02 -36.43 -17.36
CA SER A 203 -0.34 -36.97 -17.58
C SER A 203 -1.22 -36.05 -18.44
N ILE A 204 -1.12 -34.73 -18.28
CA ILE A 204 -1.91 -33.74 -19.05
C ILE A 204 -1.52 -33.78 -20.53
N SER A 205 -0.22 -33.94 -20.81
CA SER A 205 0.30 -34.10 -22.17
C SER A 205 -0.26 -35.35 -22.86
N LYS A 206 -0.56 -36.43 -22.11
CA LYS A 206 -1.21 -37.64 -22.65
C LYS A 206 -2.71 -37.46 -22.87
N LEU A 207 -3.41 -36.72 -21.99
CA LEU A 207 -4.86 -36.57 -22.05
C LEU A 207 -5.33 -35.73 -23.25
N CYS A 208 -4.66 -34.62 -23.56
CA CYS A 208 -4.97 -33.80 -24.75
C CYS A 208 -4.62 -34.49 -26.08
N TYR A 209 -3.86 -35.59 -26.05
CA TYR A 209 -3.32 -36.24 -27.25
C TYR A 209 -3.96 -37.59 -27.59
N ARG A 210 -4.66 -38.24 -26.64
CA ARG A 210 -5.06 -39.66 -26.76
C ARG A 210 -6.19 -39.95 -27.75
N ASN A 211 -6.92 -38.96 -28.28
CA ASN A 211 -8.16 -39.20 -29.05
C ASN A 211 -8.23 -38.48 -30.42
N THR A 212 -7.11 -38.14 -31.05
CA THR A 212 -7.13 -37.31 -32.28
C THR A 212 -6.68 -38.07 -33.54
N ASP A 213 -7.26 -39.25 -33.79
CA ASP A 213 -6.85 -40.09 -34.92
C ASP A 213 -7.45 -39.68 -36.29
N LYS A 214 -8.28 -38.64 -36.36
CA LYS A 214 -8.75 -38.04 -37.62
C LYS A 214 -8.94 -36.52 -37.48
N SER A 215 -7.91 -35.70 -37.75
CA SER A 215 -8.04 -34.24 -37.67
C SER A 215 -8.44 -33.62 -39.01
N SER A 216 -9.66 -33.07 -39.09
CA SER A 216 -10.03 -32.04 -40.06
C SER A 216 -9.21 -30.76 -39.82
N SER A 217 -8.88 -30.01 -40.88
CA SER A 217 -8.20 -28.69 -40.82
C SER A 217 -8.89 -27.72 -39.84
N LEU A 218 -10.19 -27.91 -39.61
CA LEU A 218 -11.02 -27.16 -38.67
C LEU A 218 -10.60 -27.38 -37.20
N MET A 219 -10.32 -28.62 -36.77
CA MET A 219 -9.89 -28.92 -35.39
C MET A 219 -8.50 -28.33 -35.10
N GLN A 220 -7.61 -28.36 -36.08
CA GLN A 220 -6.26 -27.79 -35.97
C GLN A 220 -6.31 -26.27 -35.84
N THR A 221 -7.18 -25.63 -36.63
CA THR A 221 -7.47 -24.20 -36.54
C THR A 221 -8.06 -23.84 -35.17
N GLY A 222 -9.01 -24.65 -34.67
CA GLY A 222 -9.58 -24.50 -33.33
C GLY A 222 -8.53 -24.56 -32.22
N LEU A 223 -7.61 -25.53 -32.26
CA LEU A 223 -6.55 -25.66 -31.24
C LEU A 223 -5.59 -24.46 -31.26
N LYS A 224 -5.30 -23.88 -32.44
CA LYS A 224 -4.50 -22.65 -32.55
C LYS A 224 -5.17 -21.48 -31.85
N PHE A 225 -6.48 -21.28 -32.07
CA PHE A 225 -7.24 -20.23 -31.40
C PHE A 225 -7.25 -20.42 -29.88
N ILE A 226 -7.49 -21.64 -29.40
CA ILE A 226 -7.48 -21.95 -27.96
C ILE A 226 -6.12 -21.61 -27.35
N ALA A 227 -5.01 -21.97 -28.00
CA ALA A 227 -3.66 -21.68 -27.51
C ALA A 227 -3.40 -20.16 -27.41
N ILE A 228 -3.78 -19.39 -28.45
CA ILE A 228 -3.59 -17.93 -28.47
C ILE A 228 -4.44 -17.27 -27.38
N TRP A 229 -5.73 -17.63 -27.28
CA TRP A 229 -6.63 -17.11 -26.25
C TRP A 229 -6.17 -17.47 -24.83
N SER A 230 -5.60 -18.67 -24.64
CA SER A 230 -5.05 -19.08 -23.34
C SER A 230 -3.84 -18.23 -22.94
N ILE A 231 -2.97 -17.89 -23.90
CA ILE A 231 -1.85 -16.97 -23.66
C ILE A 231 -2.40 -15.58 -23.31
N ILE A 232 -3.34 -15.03 -24.09
CA ILE A 232 -3.91 -13.69 -23.84
C ILE A 232 -4.58 -13.64 -22.45
N ALA A 233 -5.39 -14.65 -22.13
CA ALA A 233 -6.05 -14.75 -20.83
C ALA A 233 -5.05 -14.80 -19.67
N ALA A 234 -3.89 -15.44 -19.85
CA ALA A 234 -2.86 -15.49 -18.81
C ALA A 234 -2.35 -14.10 -18.38
N TYR A 235 -2.42 -13.10 -19.25
CA TYR A 235 -2.01 -11.73 -18.96
C TYR A 235 -3.19 -10.82 -18.55
N ILE A 236 -4.37 -11.03 -19.11
CA ILE A 236 -5.54 -10.18 -18.83
C ILE A 236 -6.20 -10.55 -17.49
N VAL A 237 -6.31 -11.84 -17.18
CA VAL A 237 -7.05 -12.32 -16.00
C VAL A 237 -6.44 -11.82 -14.68
N PRO A 238 -5.11 -11.92 -14.44
CA PRO A 238 -4.52 -11.37 -13.22
C PRO A 238 -4.75 -9.86 -13.10
N PHE A 239 -4.65 -9.11 -14.21
CA PHE A 239 -4.90 -7.67 -14.21
C PHE A 239 -6.34 -7.31 -13.82
N ALA A 240 -7.33 -8.12 -14.23
CA ALA A 240 -8.74 -7.88 -13.94
C ALA A 240 -9.15 -8.27 -12.51
N ILE A 241 -8.55 -9.31 -11.95
CA ILE A 241 -8.90 -9.84 -10.62
C ILE A 241 -8.24 -9.02 -9.49
N ILE A 242 -7.05 -8.49 -9.74
CA ILE A 242 -6.28 -7.76 -8.71
C ILE A 242 -6.92 -6.38 -8.48
N PRO A 243 -7.37 -6.05 -7.26
CA PRO A 243 -7.95 -4.74 -6.97
C PRO A 243 -6.93 -3.62 -7.17
N ARG A 244 -7.40 -2.46 -7.62
CA ARG A 244 -6.55 -1.27 -7.80
C ARG A 244 -6.26 -0.53 -6.50
N THR A 245 -6.92 -0.92 -5.41
CA THR A 245 -6.78 -0.33 -4.07
C THR A 245 -5.55 -0.83 -3.31
N ILE A 246 -4.98 -1.97 -3.73
CA ILE A 246 -3.82 -2.54 -3.05
C ILE A 246 -2.53 -1.79 -3.36
N HIS A 247 -1.56 -1.88 -2.46
CA HIS A 247 -0.24 -1.29 -2.68
C HIS A 247 0.36 -1.74 -4.02
N SER A 248 0.84 -0.78 -4.83
CA SER A 248 1.31 -1.04 -6.20
C SER A 248 2.32 -2.18 -6.28
N LEU A 249 3.33 -2.23 -5.40
CA LEU A 249 4.33 -3.31 -5.39
C LEU A 249 3.74 -4.69 -5.10
N VAL A 250 2.73 -4.76 -4.21
CA VAL A 250 2.06 -6.02 -3.87
C VAL A 250 1.22 -6.48 -5.07
N GLY A 251 0.49 -5.56 -5.68
CA GLY A 251 -0.29 -5.86 -6.89
C GLY A 251 0.56 -6.26 -8.08
N TRP A 252 1.72 -5.63 -8.29
CA TRP A 252 2.66 -6.04 -9.33
C TRP A 252 3.16 -7.46 -9.07
N THR A 253 3.59 -7.76 -7.85
CA THR A 253 4.06 -9.10 -7.47
C THR A 253 2.98 -10.15 -7.72
N LEU A 254 1.74 -9.87 -7.33
CA LEU A 254 0.60 -10.76 -7.53
C LEU A 254 0.25 -10.94 -9.01
N TYR A 255 0.36 -9.86 -9.80
CA TYR A 255 0.16 -9.90 -11.25
C TYR A 255 1.20 -10.80 -11.93
N PHE A 256 2.49 -10.66 -11.57
CA PHE A 256 3.55 -11.52 -12.10
C PHE A 256 3.34 -12.97 -11.69
N LEU A 257 3.00 -13.24 -10.44
CA LEU A 257 2.73 -14.58 -9.94
C LEU A 257 1.55 -15.23 -10.70
N GLY A 258 0.44 -14.50 -10.85
CA GLY A 258 -0.73 -14.96 -11.59
C GLY A 258 -0.42 -15.21 -13.07
N SER A 259 0.29 -14.29 -13.71
CA SER A 259 0.62 -14.39 -15.14
C SER A 259 1.58 -15.54 -15.44
N VAL A 260 2.59 -15.76 -14.59
CA VAL A 260 3.49 -16.92 -14.70
C VAL A 260 2.74 -18.23 -14.48
N THR A 261 1.83 -18.26 -13.51
CA THR A 261 1.00 -19.44 -13.21
C THR A 261 0.14 -19.83 -14.40
N LEU A 262 -0.64 -18.91 -14.93
CA LEU A 262 -1.54 -19.17 -16.05
C LEU A 262 -0.76 -19.47 -17.34
N SER A 263 0.37 -18.78 -17.55
CA SER A 263 1.27 -19.09 -18.67
C SER A 263 1.85 -20.49 -18.55
N SER A 264 2.21 -20.97 -17.35
CA SER A 264 2.67 -22.34 -17.11
C SER A 264 1.61 -23.38 -17.50
N VAL A 265 0.33 -23.12 -17.21
CA VAL A 265 -0.78 -23.98 -17.64
C VAL A 265 -0.86 -24.05 -19.17
N ALA A 266 -0.83 -22.89 -19.85
CA ALA A 266 -0.87 -22.82 -21.32
C ALA A 266 0.34 -23.50 -21.97
N ILE A 267 1.55 -23.26 -21.42
CA ILE A 267 2.80 -23.87 -21.86
C ILE A 267 2.74 -25.39 -21.77
N ASN A 268 2.30 -25.94 -20.63
CA ASN A 268 2.32 -27.38 -20.40
C ASN A 268 1.17 -28.12 -21.11
N SER A 269 0.01 -27.49 -21.29
CA SER A 269 -1.14 -28.10 -21.99
C SER A 269 -0.93 -28.19 -23.50
N VAL A 270 -0.25 -27.21 -24.12
CA VAL A 270 -0.04 -27.13 -25.57
C VAL A 270 1.41 -27.38 -25.99
N LEU A 271 2.33 -27.64 -25.05
CA LEU A 271 3.77 -27.87 -25.28
C LEU A 271 4.46 -26.68 -25.98
N LEU A 272 4.16 -25.47 -25.51
CA LEU A 272 4.69 -24.23 -26.08
C LEU A 272 6.09 -23.90 -25.56
N PRO A 273 6.91 -23.13 -26.31
CA PRO A 273 8.21 -22.70 -25.83
C PRO A 273 8.06 -21.71 -24.66
N VAL A 274 8.72 -21.99 -23.54
CA VAL A 274 8.61 -21.20 -22.31
C VAL A 274 9.10 -19.77 -22.49
N VAL A 275 10.32 -19.61 -23.03
CA VAL A 275 10.99 -18.30 -23.10
C VAL A 275 10.16 -17.29 -23.88
N PRO A 276 9.70 -17.56 -25.12
CA PRO A 276 8.93 -16.59 -25.87
C PRO A 276 7.62 -16.16 -25.21
N ILE A 277 6.97 -17.06 -24.46
CA ILE A 277 5.72 -16.76 -23.76
C ILE A 277 5.94 -15.83 -22.59
N LEU A 278 7.10 -15.88 -21.91
CA LEU A 278 7.41 -15.05 -20.76
C LEU A 278 8.07 -13.71 -21.13
N VAL A 279 8.53 -13.53 -22.38
CA VAL A 279 9.11 -12.26 -22.85
C VAL A 279 8.19 -11.06 -22.55
N PRO A 280 6.88 -11.07 -22.85
CA PRO A 280 6.00 -9.93 -22.53
C PRO A 280 6.03 -9.52 -21.04
N LEU A 281 6.21 -10.45 -20.10
CA LEU A 281 6.35 -10.11 -18.67
C LEU A 281 7.60 -9.26 -18.40
N ILE A 282 8.72 -9.53 -19.08
CA ILE A 282 9.93 -8.72 -18.94
C ILE A 282 9.68 -7.29 -19.41
N GLY A 283 8.92 -7.12 -20.50
CA GLY A 283 8.48 -5.81 -20.99
C GLY A 283 7.61 -5.07 -19.97
N VAL A 284 6.61 -5.77 -19.41
CA VAL A 284 5.76 -5.19 -18.36
C VAL A 284 6.62 -4.80 -17.15
N LEU A 285 7.56 -5.63 -16.71
CA LEU A 285 8.45 -5.31 -15.59
C LEU A 285 9.26 -4.04 -15.87
N GLY A 286 9.84 -3.92 -17.06
CA GLY A 286 10.57 -2.71 -17.44
C GLY A 286 9.68 -1.46 -17.44
N SER A 287 8.45 -1.55 -17.95
CA SER A 287 7.51 -0.41 -17.90
C SER A 287 7.14 -0.01 -16.47
N LEU A 288 6.97 -0.97 -15.57
CA LEU A 288 6.67 -0.73 -14.16
C LEU A 288 7.87 -0.09 -13.45
N LEU A 289 9.10 -0.51 -13.77
CA LEU A 289 10.32 0.10 -13.24
C LEU A 289 10.51 1.54 -13.73
N VAL A 290 10.20 1.82 -15.01
CA VAL A 290 10.15 3.19 -15.53
C VAL A 290 9.10 3.99 -14.76
N MET A 291 7.91 3.45 -14.50
CA MET A 291 6.91 4.16 -13.69
C MET A 291 7.35 4.40 -12.24
N ALA A 292 8.09 3.47 -11.64
CA ALA A 292 8.55 3.55 -10.25
C ALA A 292 9.73 4.52 -10.05
N CYS A 293 10.42 4.93 -11.11
CA CYS A 293 11.65 5.70 -10.99
C CYS A 293 11.37 7.09 -10.38
N PRO A 294 12.06 7.48 -9.30
CA PRO A 294 11.82 8.75 -8.61
C PRO A 294 12.36 9.97 -9.37
N TRP A 295 13.12 9.78 -10.45
CA TRP A 295 13.80 10.87 -11.18
C TRP A 295 12.89 11.69 -12.10
N TYR A 296 11.64 11.26 -12.31
CA TYR A 296 10.71 12.00 -13.16
C TYR A 296 10.09 13.17 -12.40
N PRO A 297 10.24 14.41 -12.90
CA PRO A 297 9.78 15.60 -12.19
C PRO A 297 8.25 15.70 -12.14
N TYR A 298 7.56 15.26 -13.19
CA TYR A 298 6.09 15.32 -13.28
C TYR A 298 5.52 14.12 -14.07
N GLY A 299 4.20 13.90 -13.96
CA GLY A 299 3.52 12.74 -14.56
C GLY A 299 3.60 12.66 -16.09
N VAL A 300 3.63 13.79 -16.79
CA VAL A 300 3.70 13.83 -18.27
C VAL A 300 5.03 13.26 -18.78
N THR A 301 6.15 13.65 -18.19
CA THR A 301 7.49 13.14 -18.55
C THR A 301 7.58 11.63 -18.32
N ARG A 302 6.97 11.15 -17.23
CA ARG A 302 6.88 9.72 -16.92
C ARG A 302 6.09 8.97 -17.98
N ALA A 303 4.92 9.48 -18.38
CA ALA A 303 4.07 8.88 -19.40
C ALA A 303 4.78 8.79 -20.77
N LEU A 304 5.45 9.86 -21.20
CA LEU A 304 6.22 9.88 -22.45
C LEU A 304 7.37 8.86 -22.43
N THR A 305 8.03 8.71 -21.28
CA THR A 305 9.15 7.76 -21.16
C THR A 305 8.66 6.30 -21.18
N VAL A 306 7.52 6.01 -20.53
CA VAL A 306 6.87 4.69 -20.61
C VAL A 306 6.46 4.38 -22.05
N PHE A 307 5.90 5.36 -22.77
CA PHE A 307 5.54 5.20 -24.18
C PHE A 307 6.76 4.90 -25.05
N GLY A 308 7.85 5.66 -24.91
CA GLY A 308 9.10 5.43 -25.63
C GLY A 308 9.69 4.04 -25.33
N TYR A 309 9.68 3.62 -24.07
CA TYR A 309 10.10 2.27 -23.68
C TYR A 309 9.22 1.19 -24.35
N ALA A 310 7.90 1.33 -24.30
CA ALA A 310 6.96 0.37 -24.88
C ALA A 310 7.12 0.26 -26.40
N PHE A 311 7.36 1.39 -27.08
CA PHE A 311 7.63 1.42 -28.52
C PHE A 311 8.90 0.62 -28.87
N CYS A 312 10.00 0.85 -28.16
CA CYS A 312 11.24 0.08 -28.36
C CYS A 312 11.05 -1.41 -28.05
N TYR A 313 10.30 -1.73 -26.99
CA TYR A 313 10.06 -3.10 -26.58
C TYR A 313 9.13 -3.87 -27.53
N ALA A 314 8.27 -3.17 -28.27
CA ALA A 314 7.32 -3.78 -29.21
C ALA A 314 8.02 -4.67 -30.26
N LEU A 315 9.23 -4.30 -30.71
CA LEU A 315 10.03 -5.10 -31.65
C LEU A 315 10.43 -6.46 -31.05
N ILE A 316 10.84 -6.47 -29.78
CA ILE A 316 11.24 -7.69 -29.05
C ILE A 316 10.00 -8.57 -28.82
N ALA A 317 8.89 -7.97 -28.39
CA ALA A 317 7.63 -8.67 -28.18
C ALA A 317 7.10 -9.30 -29.48
N TRP A 318 7.16 -8.56 -30.60
CA TRP A 318 6.78 -9.05 -31.92
C TRP A 318 7.64 -10.26 -32.35
N GLY A 319 8.96 -10.15 -32.24
CA GLY A 319 9.87 -11.25 -32.54
C GLY A 319 9.60 -12.50 -31.69
N SER A 320 9.16 -12.30 -30.45
CA SER A 320 8.72 -13.40 -29.58
C SER A 320 7.44 -14.07 -30.06
N MET A 321 6.43 -13.29 -30.44
CA MET A 321 5.15 -13.78 -30.97
C MET A 321 5.32 -14.57 -32.29
N VAL A 322 6.22 -14.13 -33.17
CA VAL A 322 6.57 -14.87 -34.39
C VAL A 322 7.17 -16.24 -34.04
N LYS A 323 8.03 -16.32 -33.01
CA LYS A 323 8.60 -17.61 -32.56
C LYS A 323 7.53 -18.54 -31.98
N VAL A 324 6.55 -18.01 -31.24
CA VAL A 324 5.44 -18.80 -30.69
C VAL A 324 4.58 -19.37 -31.82
N THR A 325 4.16 -18.53 -32.77
CA THR A 325 3.29 -18.94 -33.89
C THR A 325 3.99 -19.96 -34.81
N ALA A 326 5.27 -19.75 -35.14
CA ALA A 326 6.06 -20.70 -35.91
C ALA A 326 6.20 -22.06 -35.20
N ARG A 327 6.47 -22.07 -33.89
CA ARG A 327 6.57 -23.33 -33.10
C ARG A 327 5.23 -24.03 -32.94
N LEU A 328 4.15 -23.28 -32.77
CA LEU A 328 2.80 -23.82 -32.74
C LEU A 328 2.47 -24.49 -34.08
N GLN A 329 2.83 -23.86 -35.20
CA GLN A 329 2.63 -24.41 -36.53
C GLN A 329 3.47 -25.69 -36.76
N VAL A 330 4.77 -25.67 -36.44
CA VAL A 330 5.64 -26.85 -36.56
C VAL A 330 5.20 -27.98 -35.62
N SER A 331 4.75 -27.69 -34.40
CA SER A 331 4.22 -28.70 -33.47
C SER A 331 2.95 -29.36 -34.02
N LEU A 332 2.13 -28.59 -34.73
CA LEU A 332 0.90 -29.06 -35.37
C LEU A 332 1.16 -29.82 -36.69
N GLU A 333 2.21 -29.47 -37.44
CA GLU A 333 2.63 -30.15 -38.68
C GLU A 333 3.46 -31.43 -38.41
N LYS A 334 4.34 -31.43 -37.39
CA LYS A 334 5.05 -32.66 -36.98
C LYS A 334 4.09 -33.76 -36.50
N ARG A 335 2.84 -33.40 -36.12
CA ARG A 335 1.75 -34.34 -35.81
C ARG A 335 1.14 -35.02 -37.04
N THR A 336 1.20 -34.45 -38.25
CA THR A 336 0.64 -35.10 -39.45
C THR A 336 1.56 -36.18 -40.03
N ASN A 337 2.86 -36.15 -39.70
CA ASN A 337 3.89 -36.96 -40.34
C ASN A 337 4.47 -38.10 -39.47
N PHE A 338 3.85 -38.46 -38.34
CA PHE A 338 4.26 -39.67 -37.63
C PHE A 338 3.80 -40.92 -38.41
N PRO A 339 4.70 -41.82 -38.82
CA PRO A 339 4.28 -43.08 -39.42
C PRO A 339 3.57 -43.92 -38.37
N LYS A 340 2.44 -44.52 -38.76
CA LYS A 340 1.78 -45.57 -37.98
C LYS A 340 2.80 -46.70 -37.79
N ILE A 341 3.28 -46.89 -36.57
CA ILE A 341 3.88 -48.17 -36.19
C ILE A 341 2.68 -49.09 -35.98
N GLY A 342 2.49 -50.01 -36.93
CA GLY A 342 1.46 -51.04 -36.91
C GLY A 342 1.67 -52.07 -35.81
#